data_AF-A0A939UPU0-F1
#
_entry.id   AF-A0A939UPU0-F1
#
_cell.length_a   1.000
_cell.length_b   1.000
_cell.length_c   1.000
_cell.angle_alpha   90.00
_cell.angle_beta   90.00
_cell.angle_gamma   90.00
#
_symmetry.space_group_name_H-M   'P 1'
#
loop_
_entity.id
_entity.type
_entity.pdbx_description
1 polymer ?
#
loop_
_entity_poly.entity_id
_entity_poly.type
_entity_poly.pdbx_seq_one_letter_code
_entity_poly.pdbx_strand_id
1 'polypeptide(L)'
;MSILILSLCSMPLPLRADDLSLREIDALIKQTDYDKALEALSSYMKRFPDDMDAAQRRVDSIMNARSYYTRLANELLDVMEKEPENAEKKLTIINKLQSLEKHPTAEHLAFIKQAKAAAEFTYYRAQFRRILEEGAKNAQSQKFIDAVAVIQSGYYMYRDDFYDENPVALQNAVTQIANDLDAVTQNYLSARDDWNGAYKNFIQAVESGNYQNSMRAWQNFSAQMENFAAVRNRIITVGARFEQTF
;
A
#
# COMPACT_ATOMS: atom_id res chain seq x y z
N MET A 1 -36.15 70.33 -46.45
CA MET A 1 -36.86 69.89 -45.23
C MET A 1 -36.56 68.41 -45.06
N SER A 2 -36.20 68.03 -43.84
CA SER A 2 -35.27 66.95 -43.50
C SER A 2 -35.83 65.53 -43.56
N ILE A 3 -34.86 64.64 -43.80
CA ILE A 3 -34.83 63.17 -43.76
C ILE A 3 -35.14 62.65 -42.35
N LEU A 4 -35.80 61.49 -42.24
CA LEU A 4 -35.59 60.58 -41.11
C LEU A 4 -35.68 59.12 -41.57
N ILE A 5 -34.53 58.45 -41.46
CA ILE A 5 -34.20 57.07 -41.83
C ILE A 5 -34.49 56.15 -40.62
N LEU A 6 -34.86 54.91 -40.94
CA LEU A 6 -35.02 53.77 -40.03
C LEU A 6 -33.90 53.63 -38.98
N SER A 7 -34.27 53.24 -37.76
CA SER A 7 -33.37 52.50 -36.87
C SER A 7 -34.16 51.42 -36.13
N LEU A 8 -34.14 50.21 -36.70
CA LEU A 8 -34.47 48.98 -36.01
C LEU A 8 -33.32 48.70 -35.03
N CYS A 9 -33.52 49.10 -33.78
CA CYS A 9 -32.60 48.80 -32.70
C CYS A 9 -32.71 47.30 -32.38
N SER A 10 -31.79 46.51 -32.93
CA SER A 10 -31.53 45.14 -32.51
C SER A 10 -31.10 45.14 -31.05
N MET A 11 -32.02 44.81 -30.14
CA MET A 11 -31.67 44.57 -28.74
C MET A 11 -30.75 43.34 -28.67
N PRO A 12 -29.55 43.44 -28.08
CA PRO A 12 -28.77 42.26 -27.76
C PRO A 12 -29.50 41.47 -26.67
N LEU A 13 -29.68 40.16 -26.89
CA LEU A 13 -30.12 39.24 -25.84
C LEU A 13 -29.22 39.41 -24.60
N PRO A 14 -29.77 39.30 -23.38
CA PRO A 14 -28.96 39.37 -22.17
C PRO A 14 -27.98 38.18 -22.14
N LEU A 15 -26.68 38.47 -22.13
CA LEU A 15 -25.63 37.47 -21.88
C LEU A 15 -25.87 36.84 -20.50
N ARG A 16 -26.11 35.53 -20.49
CA ARG A 16 -26.10 34.73 -19.26
C ARG A 16 -24.64 34.33 -18.98
N ALA A 17 -24.24 34.40 -17.71
CA ALA A 17 -22.84 34.45 -17.29
C ALA A 17 -21.98 33.18 -17.49
N ASP A 18 -22.41 32.14 -18.22
CA ASP A 18 -21.64 30.89 -18.40
C ASP A 18 -21.67 30.38 -19.84
N ASP A 19 -21.33 31.25 -20.80
CA ASP A 19 -21.14 30.84 -22.19
C ASP A 19 -19.69 30.38 -22.43
N LEU A 20 -19.42 29.10 -22.16
CA LEU A 20 -18.09 28.52 -22.36
C LEU A 20 -17.81 28.23 -23.83
N SER A 21 -16.61 28.59 -24.29
CA SER A 21 -16.07 28.19 -25.58
C SER A 21 -15.72 26.69 -25.61
N LEU A 22 -15.61 26.10 -26.80
CA LEU A 22 -15.16 24.69 -26.94
C LEU A 22 -13.81 24.42 -26.27
N ARG A 23 -12.91 25.41 -26.21
CA ARG A 23 -11.62 25.29 -25.53
C ARG A 23 -11.76 25.19 -24.01
N GLU A 24 -12.70 25.93 -23.43
CA GLU A 24 -12.98 25.86 -22.00
C GLU A 24 -13.72 24.57 -21.65
N ILE A 25 -14.62 24.11 -22.53
CA ILE A 25 -15.23 22.78 -22.44
C ILE A 25 -14.17 21.68 -22.50
N ASP A 26 -13.18 21.79 -23.39
CA ASP A 26 -12.06 20.83 -23.47
C ASP A 26 -11.24 20.80 -22.17
N ALA A 27 -11.12 21.93 -21.46
CA ALA A 27 -10.49 21.97 -20.15
C ALA A 27 -11.30 21.21 -19.09
N LEU A 28 -12.63 21.36 -19.08
CA LEU A 28 -13.51 20.59 -18.20
C LEU A 28 -13.42 19.08 -18.49
N ILE A 29 -13.40 18.68 -19.76
CA ILE A 29 -13.23 17.27 -20.17
C ILE A 29 -11.88 16.73 -19.68
N LYS A 30 -10.79 17.50 -19.82
CA LYS A 30 -9.46 17.12 -19.34
C LYS A 30 -9.35 17.05 -17.81
N GLN A 31 -10.19 17.81 -17.12
CA GLN A 31 -10.35 17.77 -15.67
C GLN A 31 -11.34 16.68 -15.22
N THR A 32 -11.96 15.95 -16.15
CA THR A 32 -12.97 14.91 -15.88
C THR A 32 -14.25 15.45 -15.25
N ASP A 33 -14.48 16.77 -15.36
CA ASP A 33 -15.69 17.47 -14.92
C ASP A 33 -16.82 17.24 -15.96
N TYR A 34 -17.17 15.97 -16.19
CA TYR A 34 -18.02 15.56 -17.30
C TYR A 34 -19.45 16.11 -17.22
N ASP A 35 -20.02 16.25 -16.01
CA ASP A 35 -21.37 16.82 -15.87
C ASP A 35 -21.41 18.29 -16.30
N LYS A 36 -20.44 19.09 -15.85
CA LYS A 36 -20.30 20.50 -16.27
C LYS A 36 -19.99 20.60 -17.77
N ALA A 37 -19.14 19.70 -18.29
CA ALA A 37 -18.81 19.68 -19.71
C ALA A 37 -20.04 19.35 -20.57
N LEU A 38 -20.88 18.39 -20.16
CA LEU A 38 -22.12 18.04 -20.87
C LEU A 38 -23.16 19.17 -20.81
N GLU A 39 -23.29 19.86 -19.67
CA GLU A 39 -24.15 21.04 -19.54
C GLU A 39 -23.69 22.18 -20.46
N ALA A 40 -22.38 22.44 -20.49
CA ALA A 40 -21.78 23.45 -21.36
C ALA A 40 -21.92 23.09 -22.84
N LEU A 41 -21.73 21.81 -23.22
CA LEU A 41 -21.95 21.33 -24.60
C LEU A 41 -23.41 21.47 -25.03
N SER A 42 -24.37 21.19 -24.14
CA SER A 42 -25.80 21.36 -24.41
C SER A 42 -26.15 22.83 -24.69
N SER A 43 -25.58 23.74 -23.90
CA SER A 43 -25.75 25.20 -24.11
C SER A 43 -25.06 25.67 -25.40
N TYR A 44 -23.87 25.16 -25.69
CA TYR A 44 -23.12 25.46 -26.91
C TYR A 44 -23.88 25.05 -28.18
N MET A 45 -24.40 23.81 -28.23
CA MET A 45 -25.17 23.29 -29.38
C MET A 45 -26.44 24.10 -29.67
N LYS A 46 -27.10 24.63 -28.63
CA LYS A 46 -28.30 25.49 -28.81
C LYS A 46 -27.96 26.83 -29.46
N ARG A 47 -26.75 27.34 -29.26
CA ARG A 47 -26.30 28.64 -29.74
C ARG A 47 -25.61 28.58 -31.09
N PHE A 48 -24.87 27.50 -31.35
CA PHE A 48 -24.13 27.28 -32.58
C PHE A 48 -24.63 26.00 -33.27
N PRO A 49 -25.86 25.99 -33.82
CA PRO A 49 -26.44 24.81 -34.45
C PRO A 49 -25.65 24.35 -35.69
N ASP A 50 -24.94 25.25 -36.36
CA ASP A 50 -24.09 24.93 -37.51
C ASP A 50 -22.78 24.21 -37.12
N ASP A 51 -22.42 24.19 -35.83
CA ASP A 51 -21.20 23.54 -35.29
C ASP A 51 -21.52 22.36 -34.34
N MET A 52 -22.71 21.76 -34.50
CA MET A 52 -23.15 20.63 -33.68
C MET A 52 -22.22 19.41 -33.79
N ASP A 53 -21.63 19.16 -34.96
CA ASP A 53 -20.71 18.02 -35.16
C ASP A 53 -19.48 18.11 -34.24
N ALA A 54 -18.94 19.30 -34.01
CA ALA A 54 -17.78 19.48 -33.13
C ALA A 54 -18.14 19.28 -31.66
N ALA A 55 -19.34 19.66 -31.25
CA ALA A 55 -19.87 19.41 -29.92
C ALA A 55 -20.21 17.92 -29.71
N GLN A 56 -20.83 17.27 -30.71
CA GLN A 56 -21.20 15.86 -30.65
C GLN A 56 -19.98 14.95 -30.48
N ARG A 57 -18.87 15.21 -31.19
CA ARG A 57 -17.61 14.47 -30.99
C ARG A 57 -17.10 14.51 -29.54
N ARG A 58 -17.33 15.62 -28.84
CA ARG A 58 -16.94 15.77 -27.42
C ARG A 58 -17.89 15.03 -26.50
N VAL A 59 -19.20 15.07 -26.78
CA VAL A 59 -20.18 14.22 -26.10
C VAL A 59 -19.80 12.76 -26.22
N ASP A 60 -19.49 12.29 -27.45
CA ASP A 60 -19.08 10.91 -27.69
C ASP A 60 -17.80 10.54 -26.92
N SER A 61 -16.82 11.45 -26.86
CA SER A 61 -15.60 11.28 -26.06
C SER A 61 -15.91 11.10 -24.56
N ILE A 62 -16.79 11.93 -24.00
CA ILE A 62 -17.23 11.83 -22.60
C ILE A 62 -17.96 10.49 -22.36
N MET A 63 -18.87 10.10 -23.26
CA MET A 63 -19.62 8.85 -23.13
C MET A 63 -18.71 7.63 -23.21
N ASN A 64 -17.70 7.65 -24.09
CA ASN A 64 -16.69 6.60 -24.19
C ASN A 64 -15.86 6.49 -22.91
N ALA A 65 -15.45 7.62 -22.32
CA ALA A 65 -14.73 7.62 -21.04
C ALA A 65 -15.57 7.04 -19.89
N ARG A 66 -16.86 7.43 -19.80
CA ARG A 66 -17.80 6.87 -18.81
C ARG A 66 -18.05 5.38 -18.99
N SER A 67 -18.29 4.96 -20.23
CA SER A 67 -18.45 3.54 -20.57
C SER A 67 -17.22 2.71 -20.19
N TYR A 68 -16.03 3.26 -20.42
CA TYR A 68 -14.78 2.63 -20.01
C TYR A 68 -14.64 2.50 -18.49
N TYR A 69 -15.01 3.54 -17.74
CA TYR A 69 -15.05 3.50 -16.28
C TYR A 69 -16.02 2.40 -15.79
N THR A 70 -17.26 2.39 -16.28
CA THR A 70 -18.27 1.39 -15.92
C THR A 70 -17.79 -0.04 -16.21
N ARG A 71 -17.14 -0.25 -17.35
CA ARG A 71 -16.58 -1.56 -17.69
C ARG A 71 -15.50 -2.00 -16.70
N LEU A 72 -14.59 -1.11 -16.31
CA LEU A 72 -13.56 -1.40 -15.31
C LEU A 72 -14.16 -1.64 -13.92
N ALA A 73 -15.21 -0.90 -13.55
CA ALA A 73 -15.91 -1.11 -12.29
C ALA A 73 -16.58 -2.50 -12.25
N ASN A 74 -17.22 -2.92 -13.34
CA ASN A 74 -17.78 -4.26 -13.46
C ASN A 74 -16.70 -5.35 -13.46
N GLU A 75 -15.55 -5.11 -14.12
CA GLU A 75 -14.41 -6.01 -14.05
C GLU A 75 -13.88 -6.15 -12.62
N LEU A 76 -13.83 -5.06 -11.86
CA LEU A 76 -13.45 -5.11 -10.45
C LEU A 76 -14.43 -5.96 -9.63
N LEU A 77 -15.73 -5.81 -9.84
CA LEU A 77 -16.75 -6.65 -9.20
C LEU A 77 -16.57 -8.13 -9.55
N ASP A 78 -16.35 -8.43 -10.84
CA ASP A 78 -16.08 -9.79 -11.32
C ASP A 78 -14.83 -10.40 -10.67
N VAL A 79 -13.74 -9.63 -10.56
CA VAL A 79 -12.50 -10.08 -9.90
C VAL A 79 -12.71 -10.24 -8.40
N MET A 80 -13.52 -9.37 -7.77
CA MET A 80 -13.87 -9.51 -6.36
C MET A 80 -14.65 -10.80 -6.08
N GLU A 81 -15.55 -11.19 -6.97
CA GLU A 81 -16.37 -12.40 -6.87
C GLU A 81 -15.62 -13.68 -7.26
N LYS A 82 -14.99 -13.70 -8.43
CA LYS A 82 -14.41 -14.91 -9.05
C LYS A 82 -12.99 -15.19 -8.61
N GLU A 83 -12.24 -14.14 -8.27
CA GLU A 83 -10.83 -14.22 -7.87
C GLU A 83 -10.62 -13.56 -6.51
N PRO A 84 -11.30 -14.04 -5.43
CA PRO A 84 -11.30 -13.37 -4.14
C PRO A 84 -9.89 -13.18 -3.58
N GLU A 85 -8.95 -14.09 -3.82
CA GLU A 85 -7.56 -13.98 -3.36
C GLU A 85 -6.64 -13.15 -4.27
N ASN A 86 -7.08 -12.75 -5.48
CA ASN A 86 -6.27 -11.98 -6.44
C ASN A 86 -6.29 -10.48 -6.15
N ALA A 87 -5.76 -10.10 -5.01
CA ALA A 87 -5.85 -8.72 -4.54
C ALA A 87 -4.95 -7.73 -5.32
N GLU A 88 -3.86 -8.20 -5.92
CA GLU A 88 -3.01 -7.38 -6.80
C GLU A 88 -3.77 -6.90 -8.04
N LYS A 89 -4.55 -7.79 -8.67
CA LYS A 89 -5.41 -7.44 -9.80
C LYS A 89 -6.48 -6.44 -9.39
N LYS A 90 -7.11 -6.61 -8.21
CA LYS A 90 -8.09 -5.66 -7.67
C LYS A 90 -7.48 -4.27 -7.45
N LEU A 91 -6.33 -4.18 -6.79
CA LEU A 91 -5.64 -2.92 -6.55
C LEU A 91 -5.23 -2.23 -7.85
N THR A 92 -4.80 -2.99 -8.85
CA THR A 92 -4.47 -2.48 -10.18
C THR A 92 -5.69 -1.83 -10.85
N ILE A 93 -6.86 -2.50 -10.83
CA ILE A 93 -8.09 -1.96 -11.40
C ILE A 93 -8.55 -0.71 -10.63
N ILE A 94 -8.48 -0.73 -9.29
CA ILE A 94 -8.84 0.40 -8.42
C ILE A 94 -7.98 1.63 -8.72
N ASN A 95 -6.67 1.47 -8.79
CA ASN A 95 -5.75 2.56 -9.14
C ASN A 95 -6.07 3.13 -10.53
N LYS A 96 -6.44 2.26 -11.48
CA LYS A 96 -6.86 2.68 -12.82
C LYS A 96 -8.16 3.49 -12.78
N LEU A 97 -9.18 3.04 -12.05
CA LEU A 97 -10.42 3.79 -11.86
C LEU A 97 -10.17 5.16 -11.22
N GLN A 98 -9.31 5.24 -10.20
CA GLN A 98 -8.91 6.50 -9.57
C GLN A 98 -8.20 7.46 -10.54
N SER A 99 -7.41 6.93 -11.48
CA SER A 99 -6.72 7.76 -12.47
C SER A 99 -7.64 8.33 -13.56
N LEU A 100 -8.83 7.74 -13.74
CA LEU A 100 -9.78 8.12 -14.80
C LEU A 100 -10.68 9.28 -14.42
N GLU A 101 -10.91 9.52 -13.13
CA GLU A 101 -11.74 10.63 -12.64
C GLU A 101 -11.01 11.39 -11.53
N LYS A 102 -10.63 12.64 -11.83
CA LYS A 102 -10.04 13.57 -10.85
C LYS A 102 -11.09 14.13 -9.89
N HIS A 103 -12.34 14.20 -10.34
CA HIS A 103 -13.49 14.70 -9.57
C HIS A 103 -14.61 13.65 -9.57
N PRO A 104 -14.42 12.51 -8.89
CA PRO A 104 -15.42 11.45 -8.85
C PRO A 104 -16.70 11.93 -8.16
N THR A 105 -17.84 11.38 -8.57
CA THR A 105 -19.10 11.56 -7.85
C THR A 105 -18.99 10.96 -6.44
N ALA A 106 -19.88 11.37 -5.52
CA ALA A 106 -19.90 10.80 -4.18
C ALA A 106 -20.09 9.27 -4.19
N GLU A 107 -20.87 8.75 -5.14
CA GLU A 107 -21.11 7.32 -5.35
C GLU A 107 -19.84 6.60 -5.83
N HIS A 108 -19.16 7.14 -6.86
CA HIS A 108 -17.90 6.58 -7.36
C HIS A 108 -16.82 6.58 -6.27
N LEU A 109 -16.73 7.66 -5.51
CA LEU A 109 -15.80 7.77 -4.39
C LEU A 109 -16.08 6.71 -3.30
N ALA A 110 -17.35 6.50 -2.96
CA ALA A 110 -17.75 5.50 -1.98
C ALA A 110 -17.43 4.07 -2.46
N PHE A 111 -17.75 3.75 -3.72
CA PHE A 111 -17.43 2.47 -4.35
C PHE A 111 -15.93 2.20 -4.32
N ILE A 112 -15.12 3.15 -4.78
CA ILE A 112 -13.65 3.02 -4.80
C ILE A 112 -13.08 2.85 -3.40
N LYS A 113 -13.58 3.61 -2.42
CA LYS A 113 -13.12 3.49 -1.03
C LYS A 113 -13.41 2.10 -0.46
N GLN A 114 -14.63 1.58 -0.66
CA GLN A 114 -15.03 0.26 -0.18
C GLN A 114 -14.25 -0.86 -0.89
N ALA A 115 -14.15 -0.80 -2.21
CA ALA A 115 -13.43 -1.80 -2.99
C ALA A 115 -11.94 -1.81 -2.64
N LYS A 116 -11.34 -0.63 -2.39
CA LYS A 116 -9.95 -0.49 -1.94
C LYS A 116 -9.74 -1.13 -0.58
N ALA A 117 -10.56 -0.80 0.42
CA ALA A 117 -10.45 -1.42 1.75
C ALA A 117 -10.57 -2.95 1.67
N ALA A 118 -11.51 -3.48 0.89
CA ALA A 118 -11.68 -4.92 0.70
C ALA A 118 -10.49 -5.58 -0.02
N ALA A 119 -9.95 -4.91 -1.06
CA ALA A 119 -8.79 -5.40 -1.80
C ALA A 119 -7.52 -5.38 -0.94
N GLU A 120 -7.26 -4.29 -0.22
CA GLU A 120 -6.12 -4.14 0.70
C GLU A 120 -6.18 -5.19 1.81
N PHE A 121 -7.35 -5.38 2.43
CA PHE A 121 -7.53 -6.43 3.44
C PHE A 121 -7.18 -7.82 2.89
N THR A 122 -7.67 -8.14 1.69
CA THR A 122 -7.40 -9.45 1.07
C THR A 122 -5.94 -9.59 0.64
N TYR A 123 -5.32 -8.52 0.15
CA TYR A 123 -3.92 -8.47 -0.23
C TYR A 123 -3.02 -8.72 0.97
N TYR A 124 -3.19 -7.93 2.02
CA TYR A 124 -2.40 -8.07 3.24
C TYR A 124 -2.61 -9.44 3.87
N ARG A 125 -3.83 -10.00 3.83
CA ARG A 125 -4.09 -11.34 4.33
C ARG A 125 -3.35 -12.41 3.53
N ALA A 126 -3.35 -12.32 2.20
CA ALA A 126 -2.63 -13.24 1.34
C ALA A 126 -1.11 -13.14 1.54
N GLN A 127 -0.57 -11.92 1.65
CA GLN A 127 0.84 -11.71 1.91
C GLN A 127 1.26 -12.21 3.29
N PHE A 128 0.46 -11.92 4.32
CA PHE A 128 0.70 -12.41 5.67
C PHE A 128 0.71 -13.95 5.70
N ARG A 129 -0.24 -14.60 5.01
CA ARG A 129 -0.25 -16.06 4.87
C ARG A 129 1.03 -16.57 4.22
N ARG A 130 1.49 -15.97 3.12
CA ARG A 130 2.74 -16.36 2.44
C ARG A 130 3.95 -16.22 3.36
N ILE A 131 4.04 -15.11 4.10
CA ILE A 131 5.11 -14.86 5.07
C ILE A 131 5.13 -15.96 6.14
N LEU A 132 3.96 -16.32 6.70
CA LEU A 132 3.88 -17.38 7.70
C LEU A 132 4.21 -18.77 7.12
N GLU A 133 3.75 -19.09 5.92
CA GLU A 133 4.05 -20.34 5.23
C GLU A 133 5.55 -20.48 4.93
N GLU A 134 6.18 -19.41 4.45
CA GLU A 134 7.62 -19.37 4.19
C GLU A 134 8.42 -19.47 5.49
N GLY A 135 8.01 -18.73 6.53
CA GLY A 135 8.59 -18.84 7.87
C GLY A 135 8.49 -20.26 8.43
N ALA A 136 7.33 -20.90 8.32
CA ALA A 136 7.12 -22.28 8.74
C ALA A 136 8.01 -23.27 7.96
N LYS A 137 8.15 -23.08 6.64
CA LYS A 137 9.04 -23.89 5.80
C LYS A 137 10.51 -23.75 6.21
N ASN A 138 10.95 -22.52 6.52
CA ASN A 138 12.29 -22.28 7.05
C ASN A 138 12.48 -22.98 8.40
N ALA A 139 11.51 -22.88 9.31
CA ALA A 139 11.56 -23.56 10.61
C ALA A 139 11.61 -25.09 10.48
N GLN A 140 10.78 -25.69 9.61
CA GLN A 140 10.80 -27.13 9.31
C GLN A 140 12.15 -27.57 8.72
N SER A 141 12.80 -26.69 7.96
CA SER A 141 14.14 -26.92 7.40
C SER A 141 15.27 -26.60 8.40
N GLN A 142 14.96 -26.39 9.67
CA GLN A 142 15.90 -26.00 10.75
C GLN A 142 16.63 -24.68 10.50
N LYS A 143 16.13 -23.85 9.58
CA LYS A 143 16.62 -22.49 9.29
C LYS A 143 15.92 -21.48 10.18
N PHE A 144 16.09 -21.60 11.49
CA PHE A 144 15.32 -20.81 12.46
C PHE A 144 15.54 -19.30 12.36
N ILE A 145 16.74 -18.86 12.00
CA ILE A 145 17.03 -17.43 11.79
C ILE A 145 16.27 -16.90 10.58
N ASP A 146 16.33 -17.62 9.47
CA ASP A 146 15.60 -17.23 8.25
C ASP A 146 14.09 -17.25 8.51
N ALA A 147 13.61 -18.19 9.33
CA ALA A 147 12.20 -18.24 9.75
C ALA A 147 11.80 -16.99 10.55
N VAL A 148 12.59 -16.61 11.55
CA VAL A 148 12.35 -15.41 12.38
C VAL A 148 12.37 -14.15 11.52
N ALA A 149 13.38 -13.99 10.66
CA ALA A 149 13.50 -12.83 9.78
C ALA A 149 12.32 -12.69 8.81
N VAL A 150 11.89 -13.80 8.19
CA VAL A 150 10.72 -13.80 7.31
C VAL A 150 9.46 -13.43 8.08
N ILE A 151 9.19 -14.07 9.23
CA ILE A 151 7.98 -13.79 10.02
C ILE A 151 7.96 -12.33 10.52
N GLN A 152 9.10 -11.80 10.98
CA GLN A 152 9.25 -10.40 11.40
C GLN A 152 8.92 -9.42 10.28
N SER A 153 9.24 -9.75 9.02
CA SER A 153 8.92 -8.86 7.88
C SER A 153 7.42 -8.59 7.73
N GLY A 154 6.56 -9.50 8.22
CA GLY A 154 5.10 -9.35 8.19
C GLY A 154 4.54 -8.41 9.27
N TYR A 155 5.31 -8.08 10.31
CA TYR A 155 4.85 -7.25 11.42
C TYR A 155 4.35 -5.87 10.98
N TYR A 156 5.06 -5.24 10.03
CA TYR A 156 4.73 -3.89 9.60
C TYR A 156 3.46 -3.78 8.76
N MET A 157 2.91 -4.90 8.26
CA MET A 157 1.79 -4.87 7.31
C MET A 157 0.48 -4.39 7.93
N TYR A 158 0.26 -4.64 9.22
CA TYR A 158 -0.96 -4.24 9.95
C TYR A 158 -0.67 -3.26 11.10
N ARG A 159 0.57 -2.79 11.22
CA ARG A 159 1.00 -2.00 12.37
C ARG A 159 0.23 -0.67 12.46
N ASP A 160 0.10 0.02 11.33
CA ASP A 160 -0.51 1.35 11.32
C ASP A 160 -2.02 1.26 11.62
N ASP A 161 -2.73 0.31 10.99
CA ASP A 161 -4.14 -0.01 11.32
C ASP A 161 -4.30 -0.40 12.81
N PHE A 162 -3.40 -1.24 13.32
CA PHE A 162 -3.41 -1.62 14.73
C PHE A 162 -3.19 -0.40 15.65
N TYR A 163 -2.33 0.56 15.26
CA TYR A 163 -2.08 1.76 16.07
C TYR A 163 -3.28 2.70 16.04
N ASP A 164 -3.93 2.87 14.89
CA ASP A 164 -5.12 3.72 14.78
C ASP A 164 -6.30 3.18 15.61
N GLU A 165 -6.42 1.86 15.75
CA GLU A 165 -7.52 1.21 16.45
C GLU A 165 -7.31 0.99 17.96
N ASN A 166 -6.08 1.17 18.47
CA ASN A 166 -5.75 0.77 19.84
C ASN A 166 -5.17 1.90 20.70
N PRO A 167 -5.33 1.86 22.04
CA PRO A 167 -4.77 2.87 22.94
C PRO A 167 -3.24 2.92 22.88
N VAL A 168 -2.67 4.13 23.05
CA VAL A 168 -1.21 4.38 23.06
C VAL A 168 -0.44 3.45 24.00
N ALA A 169 -1.03 3.08 25.15
CA ALA A 169 -0.41 2.14 26.08
C ALA A 169 -0.15 0.76 25.44
N LEU A 170 -1.11 0.25 24.65
CA LEU A 170 -0.98 -1.03 23.96
C LEU A 170 0.01 -0.93 22.79
N GLN A 171 -0.03 0.17 22.04
CA GLN A 171 0.93 0.45 20.96
C GLN A 171 2.38 0.45 21.49
N ASN A 172 2.61 1.11 22.63
CA ASN A 172 3.93 1.15 23.28
C ASN A 172 4.38 -0.25 23.74
N ALA A 173 3.47 -1.06 24.30
CA ALA A 173 3.77 -2.42 24.73
C ALA A 173 4.19 -3.32 23.54
N VAL A 174 3.42 -3.28 22.44
CA VAL A 174 3.75 -4.03 21.22
C VAL A 174 5.07 -3.55 20.62
N THR A 175 5.26 -2.23 20.51
CA THR A 175 6.52 -1.63 20.00
C THR A 175 7.72 -2.09 20.82
N GLN A 176 7.62 -2.08 22.15
CA GLN A 176 8.70 -2.52 23.01
C GLN A 176 9.03 -4.01 22.81
N ILE A 177 8.03 -4.86 22.62
CA ILE A 177 8.26 -6.28 22.40
C ILE A 177 8.88 -6.53 21.02
N ALA A 178 8.42 -5.83 19.98
CA ALA A 178 9.04 -5.91 18.65
C ALA A 178 10.53 -5.52 18.69
N ASN A 179 10.85 -4.39 19.33
CA ASN A 179 12.22 -3.93 19.52
C ASN A 179 13.07 -4.94 20.31
N ASP A 180 12.52 -5.53 21.36
CA ASP A 180 13.22 -6.54 22.15
C ASP A 180 13.46 -7.83 21.35
N LEU A 181 12.52 -8.24 20.49
CA LEU A 181 12.67 -9.40 19.61
C LEU A 181 13.76 -9.17 18.55
N ASP A 182 13.80 -7.98 17.96
CA ASP A 182 14.84 -7.58 17.01
C ASP A 182 16.22 -7.59 17.67
N ALA A 183 16.34 -6.94 18.83
CA ALA A 183 17.59 -6.87 19.58
C ALA A 183 18.10 -8.26 19.98
N VAL A 184 17.21 -9.13 20.47
CA VAL A 184 17.58 -10.48 20.89
C VAL A 184 17.95 -11.36 19.69
N THR A 185 17.30 -11.21 18.55
CA THR A 185 17.63 -11.93 17.31
C THR A 185 19.03 -11.56 16.82
N GLN A 186 19.36 -10.26 16.80
CA GLN A 186 20.69 -9.78 16.45
C GLN A 186 21.76 -10.26 17.44
N ASN A 187 21.49 -10.19 18.74
CA ASN A 187 22.40 -10.68 19.77
C ASN A 187 22.66 -12.19 19.64
N TYR A 188 21.65 -12.97 19.25
CA TYR A 188 21.82 -14.40 19.03
C TYR A 188 22.75 -14.69 17.85
N LEU A 189 22.62 -13.95 16.75
CA LEU A 189 23.50 -14.08 15.60
C LEU A 189 24.96 -13.80 15.95
N SER A 190 25.22 -12.66 16.60
CA SER A 190 26.56 -12.30 17.05
C SER A 190 27.13 -13.32 18.03
N ALA A 191 26.37 -13.72 19.06
CA ALA A 191 26.82 -14.69 20.05
C ALA A 191 27.10 -16.08 19.44
N ARG A 192 26.32 -16.50 18.43
CA ARG A 192 26.55 -17.73 17.68
C ARG A 192 27.88 -17.68 16.92
N ASP A 193 28.16 -16.59 16.23
CA ASP A 193 29.37 -16.44 15.44
C ASP A 193 30.61 -16.33 16.33
N ASP A 194 30.52 -15.58 17.43
CA ASP A 194 31.58 -15.47 18.45
C ASP A 194 31.88 -16.83 19.09
N TRP A 195 30.84 -17.60 19.46
CA TRP A 195 30.99 -18.95 20.00
C TRP A 195 31.64 -19.90 18.99
N ASN A 196 31.19 -19.90 17.73
CA ASN A 196 31.78 -20.72 16.67
C ASN A 196 33.24 -20.35 16.39
N GLY A 197 33.57 -19.05 16.41
CA GLY A 197 34.94 -18.56 16.26
C GLY A 197 35.83 -18.99 17.42
N ALA A 198 35.35 -18.82 18.66
CA ALA A 198 36.07 -19.25 19.84
C ALA A 198 36.29 -20.77 19.90
N TYR A 199 35.29 -21.56 19.46
CA TYR A 199 35.42 -23.01 19.34
C TYR A 199 36.53 -23.40 18.37
N LYS A 200 36.53 -22.84 17.14
CA LYS A 200 37.58 -23.10 16.14
C LYS A 200 38.97 -22.74 16.66
N ASN A 201 39.11 -21.58 17.29
CA ASN A 201 40.37 -21.12 17.87
C ASN A 201 40.86 -22.05 18.99
N PHE A 202 39.94 -22.55 19.82
CA PHE A 202 40.27 -23.52 20.86
C PHE A 202 40.79 -24.83 20.29
N ILE A 203 40.11 -25.40 19.28
CA ILE A 203 40.57 -26.63 18.62
C ILE A 203 41.97 -26.45 18.02
N GLN A 204 42.21 -25.35 17.30
CA GLN A 204 43.52 -25.05 16.72
C GLN A 204 44.61 -24.89 17.80
N ALA A 205 44.29 -24.24 18.93
CA ALA A 205 45.23 -24.08 20.03
C ALA A 205 45.62 -25.43 20.65
N VAL A 206 44.65 -26.34 20.82
CA VAL A 206 44.89 -27.70 21.31
C VAL A 206 45.75 -28.50 20.33
N GLU A 207 45.42 -28.45 19.03
CA GLU A 207 46.18 -29.14 17.97
C GLU A 207 47.63 -28.64 17.86
N SER A 208 47.89 -27.37 18.20
CA SER A 208 49.24 -26.81 18.22
C SER A 208 50.15 -27.36 19.33
N GLY A 209 49.60 -28.10 20.30
CA GLY A 209 50.34 -28.64 21.45
C GLY A 209 50.82 -27.59 22.46
N ASN A 210 50.50 -26.30 22.27
CA ASN A 210 50.88 -25.24 23.19
C ASN A 210 49.85 -25.13 24.33
N TYR A 211 50.22 -25.63 25.51
CA TYR A 211 49.35 -25.62 26.70
C TYR A 211 48.90 -24.21 27.11
N GLN A 212 49.80 -23.22 27.13
CA GLN A 212 49.43 -21.86 27.54
C GLN A 212 48.43 -21.23 26.56
N ASN A 213 48.63 -21.43 25.26
CA ASN A 213 47.69 -20.96 24.25
C ASN A 213 46.35 -21.69 24.36
N SER A 214 46.37 -23.01 24.55
CA SER A 214 45.17 -23.83 24.76
C SER A 214 44.35 -23.36 25.96
N MET A 215 45.02 -23.04 27.08
CA MET A 215 44.35 -22.55 28.29
C MET A 215 43.67 -21.19 28.07
N ARG A 216 44.33 -20.25 27.38
CA ARG A 216 43.72 -18.95 27.04
C ARG A 216 42.54 -19.11 26.08
N ALA A 217 42.69 -19.96 25.06
CA ALA A 217 41.62 -20.23 24.09
C ALA A 217 40.41 -20.91 24.75
N TRP A 218 40.64 -21.82 25.71
CA TRP A 218 39.60 -22.42 26.54
C TRP A 218 38.83 -21.41 27.39
N GLN A 219 39.54 -20.48 28.04
CA GLN A 219 38.90 -19.43 28.83
C GLN A 219 37.99 -18.56 27.97
N ASN A 220 38.45 -18.16 26.78
CA ASN A 220 37.61 -17.41 25.84
C ASN A 220 36.41 -18.24 25.34
N PHE A 221 36.62 -19.50 24.95
CA PHE A 221 35.55 -20.38 24.52
C PHE A 221 34.47 -20.59 25.60
N SER A 222 34.88 -20.84 26.84
CA SER A 222 33.97 -20.98 27.98
C SER A 222 33.15 -19.70 28.20
N ALA A 223 33.79 -18.53 28.15
CA ALA A 223 33.09 -17.25 28.28
C ALA A 223 32.06 -17.02 27.16
N GLN A 224 32.39 -17.38 25.92
CA GLN A 224 31.44 -17.28 24.81
C GLN A 224 30.29 -18.29 24.92
N MET A 225 30.52 -19.48 25.47
CA MET A 225 29.46 -20.44 25.75
C MET A 225 28.48 -19.91 26.81
N GLU A 226 28.97 -19.28 27.88
CA GLU A 226 28.15 -18.64 28.90
C GLU A 226 27.32 -17.49 28.31
N ASN A 227 27.93 -16.64 27.48
CA ASN A 227 27.24 -15.56 26.79
C ASN A 227 26.14 -16.09 25.86
N PHE A 228 26.44 -17.11 25.05
CA PHE A 228 25.46 -17.73 24.16
C PHE A 228 24.27 -18.34 24.94
N ALA A 229 24.54 -18.99 26.07
CA ALA A 229 23.49 -19.51 26.95
C ALA A 229 22.62 -18.38 27.53
N ALA A 230 23.21 -17.25 27.94
CA ALA A 230 22.48 -16.09 28.44
C ALA A 230 21.56 -15.50 27.36
N VAL A 231 22.05 -15.35 26.12
CA VAL A 231 21.24 -14.86 25.00
C VAL A 231 20.08 -15.81 24.69
N ARG A 232 20.33 -17.14 24.68
CA ARG A 232 19.26 -18.13 24.52
C ARG A 232 18.18 -18.00 25.59
N ASN A 233 18.57 -17.83 26.86
CA ASN A 233 17.61 -17.66 27.95
C ASN A 233 16.80 -16.35 27.79
N ARG A 234 17.43 -15.30 27.28
CA ARG A 234 16.76 -14.03 26.99
C ARG A 234 15.68 -14.17 25.91
N ILE A 235 15.92 -14.97 24.86
CA ILE A 235 14.89 -15.32 23.85
C ILE A 235 13.65 -15.88 24.54
N ILE A 236 13.84 -16.87 25.42
CA ILE A 236 12.74 -17.52 26.14
C ILE A 236 11.99 -16.51 27.02
N THR A 237 12.70 -15.63 27.72
CA THR A 237 12.08 -14.60 28.57
C THR A 237 11.25 -13.60 27.75
N VAL A 238 11.76 -13.14 26.60
CA VAL A 238 11.02 -12.22 25.72
C VAL A 238 9.78 -12.90 25.14
N GLY A 239 9.89 -14.15 24.72
CA GLY A 239 8.76 -14.95 24.24
C GLY A 239 7.68 -15.14 25.32
N ALA A 240 8.08 -15.53 26.54
CA ALA A 240 7.13 -15.69 27.65
C ALA A 240 6.43 -14.39 28.03
N ARG A 241 7.13 -13.25 27.97
CA ARG A 241 6.52 -11.94 28.21
C ARG A 241 5.48 -11.61 27.13
N PHE A 242 5.74 -11.95 25.87
CA PHE A 242 4.79 -11.77 24.79
C PHE A 242 3.50 -12.57 25.05
N GLU A 243 3.61 -13.87 25.35
CA GLU A 243 2.46 -14.74 25.67
C GLU A 243 1.66 -14.31 26.92
N GLN A 244 2.29 -13.61 27.87
CA GLN A 244 1.60 -13.08 29.04
C GLN A 244 0.88 -11.75 28.77
N THR A 245 1.30 -11.03 27.73
CA THR A 245 0.78 -9.69 27.43
C THR A 245 -0.39 -9.74 26.44
N PHE A 246 -0.43 -10.75 25.55
CA PHE A 246 -1.43 -10.90 24.48
C PHE A 246 -1.94 -12.33 24.42
#